data_AF-A0A9P0LKF7-F1
#
_entry.id   AF-A0A9P0LKF7-F1
#
_cell.length_a   1.000
_cell.length_b   1.000
_cell.length_c   1.000
_cell.angle_alpha   90.00
_cell.angle_beta   90.00
_cell.angle_gamma   90.00
#
_symmetry.space_group_name_H-M   'P 1'
#
loop_
_entity.id
_entity.type
_entity.pdbx_description
1 polymer ?
#
loop_
_entity_poly.entity_id
_entity_poly.type
_entity_poly.pdbx_seq_one_letter_code
_entity_poly.pdbx_strand_id
1 'polypeptide(L)'
;MHGDSPYRIMFGPDICGPGTKKVHVILNKDGKNVLINKDIRCKDDVYTHAYTLIIHPDNTYEVLIDGEKVEGGELESDWELLPPRKIKDPEAKKPEDWDDRATIPDPDDKKPEDWDKPEHIPDPEATKPDDWDDEMDGEWEPPMIDNPEYKGEWAPKQIDNPAYKGPWVHPEIDNPEYNPVPDLYAQKEICGVGLDLWQVKSGTIFDNILVTDDVEYAKQAIADLKETQEGEKKAKEVIDKAEAEKAGASDDKKDGADDEDDDDDDDADHEPQVVEDHDEL
;
A
#
# COMPACT_ATOMS: atom_id res chain seq x y z
N MET A 1 -16.28 -3.23 -28.86
CA MET A 1 -15.68 -3.68 -27.59
C MET A 1 -15.12 -2.43 -26.92
N HIS A 2 -15.36 -2.27 -25.62
CA HIS A 2 -14.94 -1.11 -24.81
C HIS A 2 -14.80 -1.56 -23.34
N GLY A 3 -14.27 -0.71 -22.46
CA GLY A 3 -13.92 -1.09 -21.08
C GLY A 3 -15.07 -1.65 -20.25
N ASP A 4 -16.29 -1.16 -20.48
CA ASP A 4 -17.49 -1.66 -19.77
C ASP A 4 -18.14 -2.90 -20.43
N SER A 5 -17.53 -3.46 -21.48
CA SER A 5 -18.05 -4.67 -22.11
C SER A 5 -17.97 -5.84 -21.12
N PRO A 6 -19.06 -6.60 -20.91
CA PRO A 6 -19.04 -7.74 -19.99
C PRO A 6 -17.98 -8.77 -20.40
N TYR A 7 -17.11 -9.14 -19.47
CA TYR A 7 -16.11 -10.19 -19.64
C TYR A 7 -16.30 -11.29 -18.59
N ARG A 8 -15.68 -12.45 -18.82
CA ARG A 8 -15.70 -13.59 -17.88
C ARG A 8 -14.47 -13.62 -16.99
N ILE A 9 -13.32 -13.39 -17.62
CA ILE A 9 -12.00 -13.43 -16.99
C ILE A 9 -11.23 -12.24 -17.52
N MET A 10 -10.55 -11.50 -16.65
CA MET A 10 -9.51 -10.55 -17.02
C MET A 10 -8.21 -10.99 -16.36
N PHE A 11 -7.19 -11.19 -17.18
CA PHE A 11 -5.89 -11.67 -16.74
C PHE A 11 -4.77 -10.95 -17.48
N GLY A 12 -3.78 -10.46 -16.75
CA GLY A 12 -2.59 -9.85 -17.34
C GLY A 12 -1.92 -8.82 -16.45
N PRO A 13 -0.72 -8.35 -16.83
CA PRO A 13 0.01 -7.32 -16.09
C PRO A 13 -0.65 -5.94 -16.23
N ASP A 14 -0.63 -5.17 -15.14
CA ASP A 14 -1.05 -3.78 -15.08
C ASP A 14 0.02 -2.95 -14.36
N ILE A 15 0.48 -1.92 -15.06
CA ILE A 15 1.54 -1.01 -14.64
C ILE A 15 1.03 0.41 -14.76
N CYS A 16 0.76 1.05 -13.62
CA CYS A 16 0.37 2.44 -13.52
C CYS A 16 1.24 3.16 -12.47
N GLY A 17 2.30 3.82 -12.95
CA GLY A 17 3.25 4.54 -12.12
C GLY A 17 4.08 3.63 -11.20
N PRO A 18 4.73 4.20 -10.16
CA PRO A 18 5.53 3.42 -9.22
C PRO A 18 4.68 2.57 -8.25
N GLY A 19 3.41 2.95 -8.04
CA GLY A 19 2.54 2.34 -7.03
C GLY A 19 1.74 1.12 -7.51
N THR A 20 1.42 1.02 -8.80
CA THR A 20 0.61 -0.09 -9.34
C THR A 20 1.45 -0.89 -10.31
N LYS A 21 1.87 -2.09 -9.89
CA LYS A 21 2.60 -3.07 -10.70
C LYS A 21 2.16 -4.46 -10.26
N LYS A 22 1.04 -4.92 -10.80
CA LYS A 22 0.42 -6.18 -10.40
C LYS A 22 -0.15 -6.94 -11.58
N VAL A 23 -0.36 -8.22 -11.42
CA VAL A 23 -1.10 -9.07 -12.36
C VAL A 23 -2.56 -9.08 -11.91
N HIS A 24 -3.45 -8.59 -12.75
CA HIS A 24 -4.88 -8.75 -12.51
C HIS A 24 -5.27 -10.19 -12.77
N VAL A 25 -6.08 -10.74 -11.87
CA VAL A 25 -6.82 -11.99 -12.06
C VAL A 25 -8.23 -11.74 -11.56
N ILE A 26 -9.12 -11.36 -12.47
CA ILE A 26 -10.49 -10.96 -12.15
C ILE A 26 -11.45 -11.99 -12.72
N LEU A 27 -12.33 -12.49 -11.88
CA LEU A 27 -13.37 -13.44 -12.25
C LEU A 27 -14.73 -12.76 -12.19
N ASN A 28 -15.54 -12.94 -13.23
CA ASN A 28 -16.92 -12.48 -13.22
C ASN A 28 -17.83 -13.53 -12.56
N LYS A 29 -18.52 -13.12 -11.50
CA LYS A 29 -19.53 -13.93 -10.82
C LYS A 29 -20.84 -13.16 -10.78
N ASP A 30 -21.87 -13.71 -11.42
CA ASP A 30 -23.23 -13.16 -11.45
C ASP A 30 -23.29 -11.67 -11.86
N GLY A 31 -22.42 -11.27 -12.81
CA GLY A 31 -22.33 -9.91 -13.33
C GLY A 31 -21.41 -8.97 -12.53
N LYS A 32 -20.87 -9.42 -11.40
CA LYS A 32 -19.88 -8.68 -10.60
C LYS A 32 -18.46 -9.14 -10.95
N ASN A 33 -17.58 -8.19 -11.22
CA ASN A 33 -16.15 -8.43 -11.41
C ASN A 33 -15.48 -8.48 -10.03
N VAL A 34 -14.95 -9.65 -9.64
CA VAL A 34 -14.32 -9.86 -8.34
C VAL A 34 -12.81 -9.98 -8.55
N LEU A 35 -12.05 -9.11 -7.89
CA LEU A 35 -10.59 -9.10 -7.96
C LEU A 35 -10.03 -10.16 -7.01
N ILE A 36 -8.87 -10.71 -7.37
CA ILE A 36 -8.08 -11.55 -6.47
C ILE A 36 -7.61 -10.75 -5.26
N ASN A 37 -7.66 -11.36 -4.08
CA ASN A 37 -7.24 -10.74 -2.82
C ASN A 37 -5.70 -10.72 -2.65
N LYS A 38 -4.99 -11.57 -3.40
CA LYS A 38 -3.53 -11.66 -3.38
C LYS A 38 -2.89 -10.65 -4.31
N ASP A 39 -1.78 -10.07 -3.87
CA ASP A 39 -0.97 -9.16 -4.69
C ASP A 39 0.10 -9.93 -5.46
N ILE A 40 -0.10 -10.07 -6.77
CA ILE A 40 0.83 -10.77 -7.66
C ILE A 40 1.66 -9.74 -8.40
N ARG A 41 2.96 -9.69 -8.14
CA ARG A 41 3.87 -8.74 -8.80
C ARG A 41 4.06 -9.07 -10.28
N CYS A 42 3.79 -8.11 -11.16
CA CYS A 42 4.13 -8.25 -12.58
C CYS A 42 5.59 -7.87 -12.86
N LYS A 43 6.10 -8.30 -14.00
CA LYS A 43 7.40 -7.89 -14.53
C LYS A 43 7.29 -6.51 -15.17
N ASP A 44 8.29 -5.67 -14.94
CA ASP A 44 8.34 -4.27 -15.35
C ASP A 44 9.62 -3.90 -16.11
N ASP A 45 10.35 -4.91 -16.60
CA ASP A 45 11.50 -4.71 -17.49
C ASP A 45 11.05 -4.59 -18.96
N VAL A 46 12.02 -4.51 -19.88
CA VAL A 46 11.78 -4.30 -21.32
C VAL A 46 11.73 -5.58 -22.14
N TYR A 47 11.82 -6.74 -21.49
CA TYR A 47 11.91 -8.04 -22.14
C TYR A 47 10.54 -8.71 -22.26
N THR A 48 10.49 -9.71 -23.13
CA THR A 48 9.32 -10.53 -23.34
C THR A 48 9.08 -11.41 -22.11
N HIS A 49 7.86 -11.42 -21.57
CA HIS A 49 7.44 -12.28 -20.46
C HIS A 49 6.17 -13.04 -20.80
N ALA A 50 6.10 -14.32 -20.39
CA ALA A 50 4.90 -15.11 -20.56
C ALA A 50 4.07 -15.15 -19.27
N TYR A 51 2.79 -14.79 -19.37
CA TYR A 51 1.83 -14.88 -18.28
C TYR A 51 0.84 -16.02 -18.57
N THR A 52 0.74 -16.97 -17.65
CA THR A 52 -0.17 -18.13 -17.78
C THR A 52 -1.11 -18.18 -16.58
N LEU A 53 -2.42 -18.26 -16.85
CA LEU A 53 -3.45 -18.53 -15.86
C LEU A 53 -4.03 -19.93 -16.12
N ILE A 54 -4.03 -20.76 -15.08
CA ILE A 54 -4.62 -22.09 -15.11
C ILE A 54 -5.74 -22.11 -14.09
N ILE A 55 -6.94 -22.51 -14.50
CA ILE A 55 -8.10 -22.70 -13.62
C ILE A 55 -8.52 -24.15 -13.73
N HIS A 56 -8.51 -24.86 -12.60
CA HIS A 56 -8.79 -26.29 -12.52
C HIS A 56 -10.25 -26.56 -12.14
N PRO A 57 -10.79 -27.73 -12.53
CA PRO A 57 -12.17 -28.11 -12.21
C PRO A 57 -12.43 -28.45 -10.74
N ASP A 58 -11.38 -28.48 -9.90
CA ASP A 58 -11.46 -28.67 -8.45
C ASP A 58 -11.53 -27.33 -7.68
N ASN A 59 -11.89 -26.23 -8.35
CA ASN A 59 -11.89 -24.87 -7.83
C ASN A 59 -10.52 -24.35 -7.38
N THR A 60 -9.42 -24.90 -7.92
CA THR A 60 -8.08 -24.35 -7.72
C THR A 60 -7.61 -23.55 -8.92
N TYR A 61 -6.62 -22.70 -8.71
CA TYR A 61 -5.99 -21.93 -9.78
C TYR A 61 -4.48 -21.81 -9.58
N GLU A 62 -3.78 -21.52 -10.68
CA GLU A 62 -2.36 -21.26 -10.68
C GLU A 62 -2.05 -20.09 -11.62
N VAL A 63 -1.13 -19.22 -11.19
CA VAL A 63 -0.56 -18.17 -12.02
C VAL A 63 0.92 -18.45 -12.18
N LEU A 64 1.36 -18.53 -13.43
CA LEU A 64 2.76 -18.72 -13.78
C LEU A 64 3.26 -17.50 -14.55
N ILE A 65 4.49 -17.10 -14.26
CA ILE A 65 5.23 -16.08 -15.01
C ILE A 65 6.51 -16.74 -15.52
N ASP A 66 6.77 -16.67 -16.82
CA ASP A 66 7.91 -17.31 -17.49
C ASP A 66 8.01 -18.83 -17.25
N GLY A 67 6.85 -19.48 -17.06
CA GLY A 67 6.75 -20.91 -16.77
C GLY A 67 6.99 -21.29 -15.31
N GLU A 68 7.28 -20.32 -14.44
CA GLU A 68 7.45 -20.54 -13.00
C GLU A 68 6.16 -20.18 -12.26
N LYS A 69 5.71 -21.06 -11.37
CA LYS A 69 4.54 -20.79 -10.52
C LYS A 69 4.87 -19.66 -9.53
N VAL A 70 4.19 -18.53 -9.69
CA VAL A 70 4.32 -17.38 -8.79
C VAL A 70 3.21 -17.34 -7.75
N GLU A 71 2.03 -17.87 -8.07
CA GLU A 71 0.89 -17.87 -7.16
C GLU A 71 -0.04 -19.07 -7.45
N GLY A 72 -0.80 -19.49 -6.45
CA GLY A 72 -1.87 -20.47 -6.61
C GLY A 72 -2.62 -20.74 -5.31
N GLY A 73 -3.81 -21.31 -5.42
CA GLY A 73 -4.69 -21.55 -4.28
C GLY A 73 -6.09 -21.97 -4.69
N GLU A 74 -7.05 -21.71 -3.82
CA GLU A 74 -8.46 -22.03 -4.01
C GLU A 74 -9.25 -20.77 -4.39
N LEU A 75 -10.13 -20.89 -5.38
CA LEU A 75 -11.00 -19.79 -5.83
C LEU A 75 -11.88 -19.23 -4.70
N GLU A 76 -12.36 -20.09 -3.80
CA GLU A 76 -13.20 -19.69 -2.66
C GLU A 76 -12.45 -18.86 -1.61
N SER A 77 -11.14 -19.09 -1.46
CA SER A 77 -10.31 -18.45 -0.44
C SER A 77 -9.70 -17.15 -0.94
N ASP A 78 -9.28 -17.13 -2.21
CA ASP A 78 -8.51 -16.04 -2.80
C ASP A 78 -9.37 -14.99 -3.51
N TRP A 79 -10.68 -15.22 -3.65
CA TRP A 79 -11.67 -14.25 -4.11
C TRP A 79 -12.92 -14.24 -3.22
N GLU A 80 -13.55 -13.07 -3.13
CA GLU A 80 -14.87 -12.90 -2.47
C GLU A 80 -16.03 -13.29 -3.41
N LEU A 81 -16.04 -14.54 -3.88
CA LEU A 81 -17.06 -15.06 -4.80
C LEU A 81 -18.32 -15.57 -4.08
N LEU A 82 -18.16 -16.00 -2.83
CA LEU A 82 -19.22 -16.54 -1.98
C LEU A 82 -19.34 -15.72 -0.70
N PRO A 83 -20.49 -15.77 -0.01
CA PRO A 83 -20.61 -15.23 1.35
C PRO A 83 -19.52 -15.81 2.27
N PRO A 84 -19.08 -15.07 3.30
CA PRO A 84 -18.05 -15.56 4.21
C PRO A 84 -18.55 -16.83 4.91
N ARG A 85 -17.65 -17.80 5.11
CA ARG A 85 -17.96 -19.06 5.81
C ARG A 85 -18.45 -18.84 7.24
N LYS A 86 -17.90 -17.81 7.90
CA LYS A 86 -18.22 -17.45 9.29
C LYS A 86 -18.66 -16.00 9.37
N ILE A 87 -19.65 -15.75 10.20
CA ILE A 87 -20.14 -14.40 10.53
C ILE A 87 -20.07 -14.20 12.04
N LYS A 88 -19.94 -12.95 12.46
CA LYS A 88 -20.09 -12.60 13.88
C LYS A 88 -21.52 -12.90 14.31
N ASP A 89 -21.67 -13.61 15.42
CA ASP A 89 -22.97 -13.97 15.99
C ASP A 89 -23.85 -12.75 16.31
N PRO A 90 -24.90 -12.46 15.53
CA PRO A 90 -25.72 -11.27 15.76
C PRO A 90 -26.41 -11.25 17.12
N GLU A 91 -26.53 -12.39 17.81
CA GLU A 91 -27.13 -12.50 19.14
C GLU A 91 -26.10 -12.31 20.27
N ALA A 92 -24.81 -12.48 19.98
CA ALA A 92 -23.77 -12.31 20.98
C ALA A 92 -23.54 -10.84 21.31
N LYS A 93 -23.64 -10.50 22.59
CA LYS A 93 -23.26 -9.20 23.13
C LYS A 93 -22.17 -9.39 24.16
N LYS A 94 -21.28 -8.40 24.25
CA LYS A 94 -20.30 -8.35 25.32
C LYS A 94 -21.03 -8.41 26.67
N PRO A 95 -20.72 -9.39 27.55
CA PRO A 95 -21.34 -9.46 28.88
C PRO A 95 -21.04 -8.19 29.68
N GLU A 96 -22.01 -7.69 30.44
CA GLU A 96 -21.80 -6.52 31.33
C GLU A 96 -20.76 -6.79 32.43
N ASP A 97 -20.58 -8.06 32.80
CA ASP A 97 -19.57 -8.55 33.76
C ASP A 97 -18.17 -8.72 33.14
N TRP A 98 -17.98 -8.36 31.87
CA TRP A 98 -16.68 -8.51 31.22
C TRP A 98 -15.83 -7.25 31.37
N ASP A 99 -14.91 -7.30 32.34
CA ASP A 99 -13.94 -6.24 32.58
C ASP A 99 -12.78 -6.34 31.58
N ASP A 100 -12.62 -5.33 30.73
CA ASP A 100 -11.50 -5.23 29.78
C ASP A 100 -10.25 -4.59 30.40
N ARG A 101 -10.34 -4.12 31.66
CA ARG A 101 -9.21 -3.49 32.32
C ARG A 101 -8.26 -4.57 32.84
N ALA A 102 -7.10 -4.68 32.21
CA ALA A 102 -6.03 -5.57 32.65
C ALA A 102 -5.55 -5.22 34.08
N THR A 103 -5.55 -3.93 34.43
CA THR A 103 -5.18 -3.45 35.75
C THR A 103 -6.29 -2.61 36.36
N ILE A 104 -6.46 -2.72 37.68
CA ILE A 104 -7.37 -1.90 38.49
C ILE A 104 -6.58 -1.17 39.57
N PRO A 105 -7.02 0.01 40.02
CA PRO A 105 -6.42 0.65 41.19
C PRO A 105 -6.59 -0.25 42.41
N ASP A 106 -5.52 -0.42 43.17
CA ASP A 106 -5.48 -1.21 44.39
C ASP A 106 -6.46 -0.61 45.41
N PRO A 107 -7.54 -1.34 45.79
CA PRO A 107 -8.52 -0.84 46.74
C PRO A 107 -7.97 -0.72 48.17
N ASP A 108 -6.85 -1.39 48.47
CA ASP A 108 -6.20 -1.36 49.78
C ASP A 108 -5.06 -0.34 49.85
N ASP A 109 -4.62 0.22 48.71
CA ASP A 109 -3.62 1.29 48.68
C ASP A 109 -4.28 2.61 49.11
N LYS A 110 -3.85 3.12 50.27
CA LYS A 110 -4.35 4.37 50.82
C LYS A 110 -3.31 5.45 50.66
N LYS A 111 -3.77 6.65 50.30
CA LYS A 111 -2.93 7.85 50.26
C LYS A 111 -2.20 8.00 51.60
N PRO A 112 -0.85 7.98 51.61
CA PRO A 112 -0.09 8.25 52.82
C PRO A 112 -0.39 9.66 53.33
N GLU A 113 -0.52 9.83 54.65
CA GLU A 113 -0.80 11.14 55.26
C GLU A 113 0.30 12.19 54.94
N ASP A 114 1.52 11.74 54.61
CA ASP A 114 2.67 12.57 54.26
C ASP A 114 2.83 12.84 52.75
N TRP A 115 1.77 12.60 51.95
CA TRP A 115 1.81 12.80 50.49
C TRP A 115 1.33 14.19 50.05
N ASP A 116 0.36 14.77 50.74
CA ASP A 116 -0.13 16.14 50.47
C ASP A 116 0.81 17.18 51.08
N LYS A 117 1.98 17.31 50.47
CA LYS A 117 2.89 18.42 50.75
C LYS A 117 2.60 19.57 49.79
N PRO A 118 2.71 20.84 50.24
CA PRO A 118 2.51 21.98 49.35
C PRO A 118 3.58 21.98 48.26
N GLU A 119 3.20 22.38 47.04
CA GLU A 119 4.08 22.45 45.87
C GLU A 119 5.24 23.44 46.08
N HIS A 120 4.98 24.52 46.82
CA HIS A 120 6.00 25.49 47.20
C HIS A 120 6.12 25.61 48.72
N ILE A 121 7.36 25.66 49.22
CA ILE A 121 7.70 25.92 50.62
C ILE A 121 8.58 27.18 50.71
N PRO A 122 8.52 27.96 51.79
CA PRO A 122 9.43 29.09 51.95
C PRO A 122 10.88 28.61 52.09
N ASP A 123 11.81 29.26 51.40
CA ASP A 123 13.22 28.89 51.36
C ASP A 123 13.84 28.96 52.76
N PRO A 124 14.27 27.83 53.36
CA PRO A 124 14.86 27.81 54.69
C PRO A 124 16.28 28.41 54.74
N GLU A 125 16.94 28.58 53.58
CA GLU A 125 18.27 29.20 53.49
C GLU A 125 18.19 30.70 53.17
N ALA A 126 17.01 31.21 52.82
CA ALA A 126 16.81 32.63 52.63
C ALA A 126 16.88 33.35 53.98
N THR A 127 17.82 34.27 54.10
CA THR A 127 17.91 35.21 55.22
C THR A 127 17.50 36.59 54.77
N LYS A 128 16.80 37.30 55.65
CA LYS A 128 16.43 38.70 55.44
C LYS A 128 17.68 39.53 55.05
N PRO A 129 17.66 40.25 53.92
CA PRO A 129 18.77 41.11 53.53
C PRO A 129 19.04 42.20 54.57
N ASP A 130 20.32 42.54 54.78
CA ASP A 130 20.74 43.54 55.78
C ASP A 130 20.20 44.96 55.48
N ASP A 131 19.78 45.23 54.24
CA ASP A 131 19.25 46.53 53.77
C ASP A 131 17.71 46.60 53.77
N TRP A 132 17.02 45.63 54.40
CA TRP A 132 15.55 45.59 54.45
C TRP A 132 14.97 46.31 55.68
N ASP A 133 14.08 47.28 55.44
CA ASP A 133 13.40 48.07 56.47
C ASP A 133 11.93 47.64 56.64
N ASP A 134 11.61 46.98 57.76
CA ASP A 134 10.25 46.48 58.00
C ASP A 134 9.19 47.59 58.15
N GLU A 135 9.59 48.82 58.47
CA GLU A 135 8.67 49.96 58.67
C GLU A 135 8.30 50.63 57.33
N MET A 136 9.17 50.52 56.32
CA MET A 136 8.98 51.11 54.99
C MET A 136 8.57 50.07 53.92
N ASP A 137 9.10 48.86 53.98
CA ASP A 137 8.93 47.79 52.97
C ASP A 137 7.97 46.66 53.43
N GLY A 138 7.62 46.61 54.72
CA GLY A 138 6.73 45.61 55.31
C GLY A 138 7.46 44.39 55.90
N GLU A 139 6.71 43.45 56.50
CA GLU A 139 7.30 42.20 57.04
C GLU A 139 7.92 41.39 55.90
N TRP A 140 9.22 41.08 56.03
CA TRP A 140 9.94 40.29 55.04
C TRP A 140 9.44 38.84 55.02
N GLU A 141 9.01 38.37 53.85
CA GLU A 141 8.65 36.97 53.61
C GLU A 141 9.72 36.29 52.73
N PRO A 142 10.23 35.10 53.13
CA PRO A 142 11.20 34.36 52.32
C PRO A 142 10.61 33.94 50.97
N PRO A 143 11.42 33.89 49.89
CA PRO A 143 10.97 33.41 48.59
C PRO A 143 10.48 31.96 48.67
N MET A 144 9.40 31.66 47.97
CA MET A 144 8.86 30.30 47.87
C MET A 144 9.69 29.50 46.86
N ILE A 145 10.21 28.36 47.29
CA ILE A 145 10.94 27.39 46.45
C ILE A 145 10.10 26.14 46.22
N ASP A 146 10.37 25.43 45.13
CA ASP A 146 9.73 24.14 44.86
C ASP A 146 10.08 23.13 45.95
N ASN A 147 9.05 22.53 46.54
CA ASN A 147 9.22 21.59 47.62
C ASN A 147 9.80 20.27 47.09
N PRO A 148 11.03 19.88 47.47
CA PRO A 148 11.62 18.62 47.02
C PRO A 148 10.86 17.38 47.51
N GLU A 149 9.98 17.55 48.50
CA GLU A 149 9.13 16.49 49.03
C GLU A 149 7.73 16.44 48.38
N TYR A 150 7.39 17.36 47.47
CA TYR A 150 6.14 17.30 46.71
C TYR A 150 6.18 16.16 45.70
N LYS A 151 5.26 15.21 45.84
CA LYS A 151 5.19 13.97 45.03
C LYS A 151 4.09 13.99 43.97
N GLY A 152 3.44 15.14 43.74
CA GLY A 152 2.34 15.31 42.80
C GLY A 152 1.01 14.71 43.28
N GLU A 153 0.00 14.71 42.40
CA GLU A 153 -1.30 14.10 42.70
C GLU A 153 -1.15 12.59 42.94
N TRP A 154 -1.60 12.13 44.11
CA TRP A 154 -1.53 10.71 44.46
C TRP A 154 -2.46 9.89 43.56
N ALA A 155 -1.92 8.84 42.93
CA ALA A 155 -2.69 7.81 42.26
C ALA A 155 -2.41 6.45 42.92
N PRO A 156 -3.44 5.63 43.20
CA PRO A 156 -3.26 4.30 43.76
C PRO A 156 -2.45 3.40 42.83
N LYS A 157 -1.68 2.48 43.41
CA LYS A 157 -0.97 1.45 42.65
C LYS A 157 -1.94 0.65 41.78
N GLN A 158 -1.50 0.30 40.58
CA GLN A 158 -2.27 -0.55 39.67
C GLN A 158 -1.94 -2.02 39.97
N ILE A 159 -2.95 -2.82 40.29
CA ILE A 159 -2.84 -4.28 40.48
C ILE A 159 -3.50 -5.00 39.31
N ASP A 160 -3.04 -6.22 39.03
CA ASP A 160 -3.66 -7.10 38.04
C ASP A 160 -5.11 -7.37 38.43
N ASN A 161 -6.04 -7.12 37.51
CA ASN A 161 -7.45 -7.30 37.75
C ASN A 161 -7.80 -8.80 37.75
N PRO A 162 -8.20 -9.39 38.88
CA PRO A 162 -8.55 -10.81 38.93
C PRO A 162 -9.79 -11.16 38.09
N ALA A 163 -10.61 -10.16 37.73
CA ALA A 163 -11.79 -10.30 36.88
C ALA A 163 -11.49 -10.11 35.37
N TYR A 164 -10.27 -9.76 35.00
CA TYR A 164 -9.89 -9.60 33.59
C TYR A 164 -9.81 -10.95 32.89
N LYS A 165 -10.74 -11.18 31.96
CA LYS A 165 -10.86 -12.43 31.18
C LYS A 165 -10.18 -12.32 29.80
N GLY A 166 -9.43 -11.24 29.55
CA GLY A 166 -8.87 -10.91 28.24
C GLY A 166 -9.76 -9.95 27.44
N PRO A 167 -9.33 -9.47 26.26
CA PRO A 167 -10.18 -8.69 25.38
C PRO A 167 -11.35 -9.57 24.90
N TRP A 168 -12.58 -9.07 25.03
CA TRP A 168 -13.75 -9.79 24.54
C TRP A 168 -13.65 -10.02 23.02
N VAL A 169 -13.55 -11.29 22.61
CA VAL A 169 -13.61 -11.68 21.20
C VAL A 169 -15.03 -12.09 20.88
N HIS A 170 -15.63 -11.39 19.92
CA HIS A 170 -16.97 -11.68 19.48
C HIS A 170 -17.03 -13.07 18.84
N PRO A 171 -17.94 -13.97 19.28
CA PRO A 171 -18.00 -15.32 18.73
C PRO A 171 -18.38 -15.29 17.25
N GLU A 172 -17.78 -16.21 16.50
CA GLU A 172 -18.05 -16.45 15.08
C GLU A 172 -18.89 -17.72 14.94
N ILE A 173 -20.01 -17.61 14.23
CA ILE A 173 -20.90 -18.73 13.89
C ILE A 173 -20.81 -19.05 12.40
N ASP A 174 -21.14 -20.28 12.04
CA ASP A 174 -21.24 -20.68 10.64
C ASP A 174 -22.34 -19.86 9.96
N ASN A 175 -22.03 -19.32 8.78
CA ASN A 175 -22.95 -18.49 8.03
C ASN A 175 -24.06 -19.36 7.40
N PRO A 176 -25.34 -19.19 7.78
CA PRO A 176 -26.43 -19.97 7.18
C PRO A 176 -26.62 -19.71 5.68
N GLU A 177 -26.13 -18.57 5.17
CA GLU A 177 -26.16 -18.23 3.75
C GLU A 177 -24.97 -18.81 2.96
N TYR A 178 -23.98 -19.39 3.65
CA TYR A 178 -22.85 -20.04 2.97
C TYR A 178 -23.28 -21.42 2.46
N ASN A 179 -23.14 -21.62 1.15
CA ASN A 179 -23.29 -22.93 0.52
C ASN A 179 -22.08 -23.18 -0.39
N PRO A 180 -21.35 -24.30 -0.23
CA PRO A 180 -20.23 -24.63 -1.10
C PRO A 180 -20.72 -24.83 -2.54
N VAL A 181 -19.98 -24.28 -3.50
CA VAL A 181 -20.31 -24.38 -4.93
C VAL A 181 -19.20 -25.17 -5.62
N PRO A 182 -19.43 -26.45 -5.97
CA PRO A 182 -18.39 -27.30 -6.56
C PRO A 182 -17.93 -26.81 -7.93
N ASP A 183 -18.80 -26.14 -8.69
CA ASP A 183 -18.52 -25.69 -10.05
C ASP A 183 -18.20 -24.19 -10.09
N LEU A 184 -17.53 -23.65 -9.06
CA LEU A 184 -17.23 -22.22 -8.95
C LEU A 184 -16.28 -21.75 -10.06
N TYR A 185 -15.37 -22.62 -10.49
CA TYR A 185 -14.45 -22.41 -11.60
C TYR A 185 -15.16 -22.25 -12.96
N ALA A 186 -16.35 -22.84 -13.10
CA ALA A 186 -16.99 -23.02 -14.39
C ALA A 186 -17.51 -21.68 -14.91
N GLN A 187 -16.94 -21.25 -16.04
CA GLN A 187 -17.43 -20.10 -16.79
C GLN A 187 -18.41 -20.56 -17.85
N LYS A 188 -19.38 -19.69 -18.17
CA LYS A 188 -20.21 -19.85 -19.37
C LYS A 188 -19.33 -19.70 -20.62
N GLU A 189 -19.91 -19.97 -21.78
CA GLU A 189 -19.25 -19.87 -23.08
C GLU A 189 -18.34 -18.63 -23.23
N ILE A 190 -17.09 -18.87 -23.66
CA ILE A 190 -16.08 -17.86 -23.96
C ILE A 190 -15.91 -17.84 -25.48
N CYS A 191 -16.48 -16.83 -26.15
CA CYS A 191 -16.50 -16.76 -27.61
C CYS A 191 -15.37 -15.91 -28.22
N GLY A 192 -14.57 -15.23 -27.40
CA GLY A 192 -13.54 -14.33 -27.89
C GLY A 192 -12.59 -13.84 -26.82
N VAL A 193 -11.43 -13.38 -27.29
CA VAL A 193 -10.40 -12.69 -26.51
C VAL A 193 -10.32 -11.26 -27.02
N GLY A 194 -10.26 -10.28 -26.12
CA GLY A 194 -10.06 -8.90 -26.51
C GLY A 194 -9.06 -8.20 -25.61
N LEU A 195 -8.33 -7.27 -26.22
CA LEU A 195 -7.35 -6.42 -25.58
C LEU A 195 -7.92 -5.00 -25.61
N ASP A 196 -8.37 -4.53 -24.45
CA ASP A 196 -8.88 -3.18 -24.27
C ASP A 196 -8.13 -2.55 -23.10
N LEU A 197 -7.18 -1.66 -23.41
CA LEU A 197 -6.17 -1.17 -22.49
C LEU A 197 -5.91 0.31 -22.77
N TRP A 198 -5.53 1.04 -21.72
CA TRP A 198 -5.02 2.40 -21.83
C TRP A 198 -3.50 2.41 -21.67
N GLN A 199 -2.79 3.13 -22.55
CA GLN A 199 -1.34 3.31 -22.45
C GLN A 199 -0.97 4.79 -22.55
N VAL A 200 -0.14 5.27 -21.61
CA VAL A 200 0.45 6.61 -21.71
C VAL A 200 1.60 6.61 -22.71
N LYS A 201 2.57 5.70 -22.52
CA LYS A 201 3.66 5.44 -23.47
C LYS A 201 3.35 4.13 -24.19
N SER A 202 3.17 4.20 -25.51
CA SER A 202 2.99 3.02 -26.35
C SER A 202 4.30 2.26 -26.57
N GLY A 203 4.19 1.03 -27.08
CA GLY A 203 5.33 0.17 -27.42
C GLY A 203 5.23 -1.26 -26.90
N THR A 204 4.19 -1.59 -26.14
CA THR A 204 3.93 -2.96 -25.71
C THR A 204 3.52 -3.82 -26.90
N ILE A 205 4.13 -5.00 -27.00
CA ILE A 205 3.83 -6.00 -28.02
C ILE A 205 3.18 -7.18 -27.31
N PHE A 206 2.04 -7.62 -27.82
CA PHE A 206 1.39 -8.86 -27.41
C PHE A 206 1.56 -9.89 -28.51
N ASP A 207 2.02 -11.08 -28.15
CA ASP A 207 2.14 -12.22 -29.07
C ASP A 207 1.81 -13.52 -28.33
N ASN A 208 1.63 -14.61 -29.08
CA ASN A 208 1.47 -15.97 -28.59
C ASN A 208 0.27 -16.17 -27.63
N ILE A 209 -0.84 -15.48 -27.89
CA ILE A 209 -2.07 -15.66 -27.11
C ILE A 209 -2.62 -17.08 -27.36
N LEU A 210 -2.60 -17.90 -26.32
CA LEU A 210 -3.08 -19.28 -26.33
C LEU A 210 -4.20 -19.47 -25.29
N VAL A 211 -5.31 -20.06 -25.73
CA VAL A 211 -6.39 -20.55 -24.86
C VAL A 211 -6.58 -22.03 -25.16
N THR A 212 -6.37 -22.87 -24.15
CA THR A 212 -6.40 -24.35 -24.28
C THR A 212 -6.91 -24.97 -22.98
N ASP A 213 -7.39 -26.21 -23.05
CA ASP A 213 -7.76 -27.06 -21.92
C ASP A 213 -6.65 -28.05 -21.52
N ASP A 214 -5.58 -28.13 -22.31
CA ASP A 214 -4.42 -28.99 -22.04
C ASP A 214 -3.24 -28.20 -21.44
N VAL A 215 -2.96 -28.46 -20.17
CA VAL A 215 -1.85 -27.86 -19.40
C VAL A 215 -0.49 -28.23 -19.97
N GLU A 216 -0.30 -29.46 -20.45
CA GLU A 216 0.98 -29.89 -21.01
C GLU A 216 1.22 -29.25 -22.38
N TYR A 217 0.18 -29.09 -23.19
CA TYR A 217 0.27 -28.31 -24.43
C TYR A 217 0.64 -26.85 -24.17
N ALA A 218 0.03 -26.22 -23.15
CA ALA A 218 0.38 -24.86 -22.75
C ALA A 218 1.84 -24.72 -22.30
N LYS A 219 2.36 -25.69 -21.52
CA LYS A 219 3.77 -25.72 -21.10
C LYS A 219 4.72 -25.89 -22.29
N GLN A 220 4.35 -26.72 -23.26
CA GLN A 220 5.15 -26.91 -24.48
C GLN A 220 5.18 -25.63 -25.34
N ALA A 221 4.08 -24.89 -25.40
CA ALA A 221 4.00 -23.65 -26.17
C ALA A 221 4.97 -22.56 -25.67
N ILE A 222 5.38 -22.60 -24.40
CA ILE A 222 6.35 -21.68 -23.82
C ILE A 222 7.77 -22.27 -23.68
N ALA A 223 8.02 -23.47 -24.20
CA ALA A 223 9.32 -24.16 -24.04
C ALA A 223 10.49 -23.35 -24.63
N ASP A 224 10.26 -22.71 -25.77
CA ASP A 224 11.26 -21.93 -26.50
C ASP A 224 11.36 -20.46 -26.02
N LEU A 225 10.55 -20.08 -25.02
CA LEU A 225 10.52 -18.73 -24.47
C LEU A 225 11.90 -18.30 -23.96
N LYS A 226 12.61 -19.19 -23.25
CA LYS A 226 13.92 -18.89 -22.69
C LYS A 226 14.96 -18.58 -23.77
N GLU A 227 14.97 -19.35 -24.85
CA GLU A 227 15.85 -19.10 -25.99
C GLU A 227 15.52 -17.76 -26.66
N THR A 228 14.23 -17.45 -26.79
CA THR A 228 13.74 -16.18 -27.33
C THR A 228 14.20 -15.00 -26.46
N GLN A 229 14.02 -15.08 -25.14
CA GLN A 229 14.46 -14.07 -24.18
C GLN A 229 15.98 -13.88 -24.18
N GLU A 230 16.76 -14.96 -24.31
CA GLU A 230 18.22 -14.87 -24.43
C GLU A 230 18.65 -14.18 -25.74
N GLY A 231 17.99 -14.50 -26.86
CA GLY A 231 18.21 -13.85 -28.14
C GLY A 231 17.86 -12.36 -28.10
N GLU A 232 16.72 -12.03 -27.49
CA GLU A 232 16.25 -10.65 -27.27
C GLU A 232 17.25 -9.84 -26.43
N LYS A 233 17.73 -10.40 -25.31
CA LYS A 233 18.74 -9.75 -24.45
C LYS A 233 20.02 -9.43 -25.23
N LYS A 234 20.55 -10.40 -25.98
CA LYS A 234 21.75 -10.19 -26.81
C LYS A 234 21.52 -9.12 -27.88
N ALA A 235 20.36 -9.13 -28.53
CA ALA A 235 20.03 -8.10 -29.52
C ALA A 235 19.92 -6.71 -28.88
N LYS A 236 19.31 -6.62 -27.68
CA LYS A 236 19.18 -5.37 -26.93
C LYS A 236 20.53 -4.81 -26.51
N GLU A 237 21.44 -5.66 -26.00
CA GLU A 237 22.81 -5.26 -25.65
C GLU A 237 23.57 -4.68 -26.86
N VAL A 238 23.43 -5.27 -28.04
CA VAL A 238 24.05 -4.77 -29.28
C VAL A 238 23.47 -3.41 -29.67
N ILE A 239 22.15 -3.24 -29.57
CA ILE A 239 21.47 -1.97 -29.85
C ILE A 239 21.92 -0.89 -28.87
N ASP A 240 21.90 -1.18 -27.58
CA ASP A 240 22.26 -0.22 -26.52
C ASP A 240 23.71 0.22 -26.64
N LYS A 241 24.63 -0.70 -26.98
CA LYS A 241 26.02 -0.36 -27.26
C LYS A 241 26.14 0.56 -28.47
N ALA A 242 25.44 0.26 -29.57
CA ALA A 242 25.47 1.08 -30.77
C ALA A 242 24.85 2.48 -30.54
N GLU A 243 23.81 2.59 -29.71
CA GLU A 243 23.21 3.86 -29.31
C GLU A 243 24.14 4.67 -28.41
N ALA A 244 24.81 4.04 -27.43
CA ALA A 244 25.80 4.68 -26.57
C ALA A 244 27.01 5.19 -27.37
N GLU A 245 27.52 4.42 -28.33
CA GLU A 245 28.61 4.85 -29.23
C GLU A 245 28.21 6.05 -30.09
N LYS A 246 26.97 6.08 -30.60
CA LYS A 246 26.43 7.23 -31.35
C LYS A 246 26.23 8.47 -30.48
N ALA A 247 25.75 8.31 -29.25
CA ALA A 247 25.56 9.40 -28.31
C ALA A 247 26.92 10.01 -27.90
N GLY A 248 27.90 9.17 -27.57
CA GLY A 248 29.27 9.62 -27.26
C GLY A 248 29.96 10.33 -28.44
N ALA A 249 29.78 9.83 -29.66
CA ALA A 249 30.30 10.48 -30.87
C ALA A 249 29.59 11.80 -31.23
N SER A 250 28.41 12.07 -30.64
CA SER A 250 27.68 13.33 -30.83
C SER A 250 28.07 14.41 -29.83
N ASP A 251 28.51 14.04 -28.61
CA ASP A 251 29.09 14.97 -27.63
C ASP A 251 30.48 15.46 -28.08
N ASP A 252 31.32 14.60 -28.65
CA ASP A 252 32.65 14.97 -29.20
C ASP A 252 32.58 15.93 -30.41
N LYS A 253 31.41 16.15 -31.01
CA LYS A 253 31.22 17.10 -32.12
C LYS A 253 30.73 18.47 -31.70
N LYS A 254 30.40 18.69 -30.42
CA LYS A 254 29.96 20.00 -29.93
C LYS A 254 31.11 20.89 -29.43
N ASP A 255 32.28 20.32 -29.16
CA ASP A 255 33.46 21.05 -28.68
C ASP A 255 34.41 21.52 -29.82
N GLY A 256 33.95 21.50 -31.08
CA GLY A 256 34.80 21.74 -32.26
C GLY A 256 34.34 22.86 -33.20
N ALA A 257 33.43 23.73 -32.78
CA ALA A 257 32.98 24.88 -33.58
C ALA A 257 32.65 26.07 -32.67
N ASP A 258 33.69 26.65 -32.07
CA ASP A 258 33.62 27.99 -31.47
C ASP A 258 34.94 28.69 -31.76
N ASP A 259 34.99 29.39 -32.89
CA ASP A 259 35.84 30.56 -33.15
C ASP A 259 35.51 31.12 -34.54
N GLU A 260 34.76 32.22 -34.57
CA GLU A 260 35.10 33.50 -35.22
C GLU A 260 33.84 34.38 -35.33
N ASP A 261 33.80 35.39 -34.44
CA ASP A 261 33.45 36.81 -34.66
C ASP A 261 32.13 37.18 -35.36
N ASP A 262 31.26 37.94 -34.68
CA ASP A 262 31.40 39.39 -34.46
C ASP A 262 30.03 40.05 -34.14
N ASP A 263 30.00 40.75 -33.01
CA ASP A 263 29.30 42.00 -32.69
C ASP A 263 28.06 42.44 -33.53
N ASP A 264 26.91 42.67 -32.87
CA ASP A 264 26.53 44.01 -32.40
C ASP A 264 25.08 44.11 -31.86
N ASP A 265 24.99 44.85 -30.76
CA ASP A 265 23.92 45.72 -30.26
C ASP A 265 22.58 45.17 -29.73
N ASP A 266 22.52 45.20 -28.39
CA ASP A 266 21.46 45.78 -27.54
C ASP A 266 20.46 46.73 -28.25
N ASP A 267 19.16 46.57 -28.02
CA ASP A 267 18.45 47.41 -27.02
C ASP A 267 16.99 46.95 -26.86
N ALA A 268 16.48 47.19 -25.66
CA ALA A 268 15.15 46.90 -25.17
C ALA A 268 14.02 47.60 -25.95
N ASP A 269 12.83 47.00 -26.01
CA ASP A 269 11.67 47.57 -25.31
C ASP A 269 10.35 46.76 -25.46
N HIS A 270 9.70 46.62 -24.31
CA HIS A 270 8.26 46.81 -24.07
C HIS A 270 7.18 45.84 -24.61
N GLU A 271 6.80 44.92 -23.71
CA GLU A 271 5.44 44.59 -23.23
C GLU A 271 4.31 44.08 -24.16
N PRO A 272 3.35 43.30 -23.59
CA PRO A 272 2.54 42.33 -24.31
C PRO A 272 1.21 42.90 -24.80
N GLN A 273 0.67 42.32 -25.89
CA GLN A 273 -0.74 42.46 -26.22
C GLN A 273 -1.42 41.09 -26.33
N VAL A 274 -2.50 40.99 -25.55
CA VAL A 274 -3.51 39.92 -25.56
C VAL A 274 -4.69 40.42 -26.40
N VAL A 275 -5.49 39.45 -26.90
CA VAL A 275 -6.78 39.48 -27.63
C VAL A 275 -6.68 39.84 -29.13
N GLU A 276 -7.30 39.12 -30.08
CA GLU A 276 -8.62 38.46 -30.12
C GLU A 276 -8.68 37.17 -30.98
N ASP A 277 -9.71 36.38 -30.68
CA ASP A 277 -10.41 35.36 -31.50
C ASP A 277 -10.35 35.51 -33.03
N HIS A 278 -10.16 34.39 -33.74
CA HIS A 278 -10.98 34.04 -34.90
C HIS A 278 -10.90 32.54 -35.29
N ASP A 279 -11.95 31.82 -34.91
CA ASP A 279 -12.83 30.96 -35.74
C ASP A 279 -12.32 30.02 -36.87
N GLU A 280 -12.94 28.83 -36.84
CA GLU A 280 -13.32 27.89 -37.92
C GLU A 280 -12.26 27.12 -38.72
N LEU A 281 -12.09 25.81 -38.43
CA LEU A 281 -12.73 24.66 -39.12
C LEU A 281 -12.23 23.30 -38.61
#